data_AF-A0A831K558-F1
#
_entry.id   AF-A0A831K558-F1
#
_cell.length_a   1.000
_cell.length_b   1.000
_cell.length_c   1.000
_cell.angle_alpha   90.00
_cell.angle_beta   90.00
_cell.angle_gamma   90.00
#
_symmetry.space_group_name_H-M   'P 1'
#
loop_
_entity.id
_entity.type
_entity.pdbx_description
1 polymer ?
#
loop_
_entity_poly.entity_id
_entity_poly.type
_entity_poly.pdbx_seq_one_letter_code
_entity_poly.pdbx_strand_id
1 'polypeptide(L)'
;MTKSPYLLLNKFGKPLTVRSVNRIVKKFAQKEGMDFTPHTLRHSFATHLLENGADLLLIKEILGHASLSTTQKYTHVTAEAMKKVYNQAHPRSGVKK
;
A
#
# COMPACT_ATOMS: atom_id res chain seq x y z
N MET A 1 -23.75 -6.96 13.10
CA MET A 1 -22.67 -6.19 12.45
C MET A 1 -22.30 -5.03 13.36
N THR A 2 -21.08 -5.00 13.88
CA THR A 2 -20.61 -3.95 14.80
C THR A 2 -20.56 -2.62 14.04
N LYS A 3 -21.37 -1.63 14.44
CA LYS A 3 -21.39 -0.26 13.86
C LYS A 3 -20.10 0.48 14.26
N SER A 4 -18.97 0.14 13.66
CA SER A 4 -17.69 0.82 13.88
C SER A 4 -17.33 1.67 12.67
N PRO A 5 -16.87 2.92 12.86
CA PRO A 5 -16.42 3.77 11.75
C PRO A 5 -15.06 3.33 11.17
N TYR A 6 -14.40 2.33 11.77
CA TYR A 6 -13.07 1.87 11.35
C TYR A 6 -13.16 0.61 10.49
N LEU A 7 -12.41 0.61 9.38
CA LEU A 7 -12.31 -0.54 8.48
C LEU A 7 -11.63 -1.75 9.16
N LEU A 8 -10.58 -1.50 9.94
CA LEU A 8 -9.79 -2.54 10.61
C LEU A 8 -10.00 -2.48 12.13
N LEU A 9 -10.52 -3.57 12.68
CA LEU A 9 -10.76 -3.74 14.11
C LEU A 9 -9.84 -4.82 14.69
N ASN A 10 -9.58 -4.73 15.98
CA ASN A 10 -8.97 -5.79 16.75
C ASN A 10 -10.02 -6.82 17.20
N LYS A 11 -9.56 -7.91 17.82
CA LYS A 11 -10.43 -8.99 18.33
C LYS A 11 -11.48 -8.57 19.37
N PHE A 12 -11.37 -7.35 19.92
CA PHE A 12 -12.29 -6.78 20.89
C PHE A 12 -13.24 -5.73 20.26
N GLY A 13 -13.26 -5.61 18.93
CA GLY A 13 -14.11 -4.64 18.22
C GLY A 13 -13.64 -3.19 18.27
N LYS A 14 -12.44 -2.92 18.82
CA LYS A 14 -11.83 -1.57 18.84
C LYS A 14 -10.95 -1.36 17.62
N PRO A 15 -10.68 -0.12 17.18
CA PRO A 15 -9.75 0.16 16.08
C PRO A 15 -8.39 -0.51 16.25
N LEU A 16 -7.85 -1.02 15.14
CA LEU A 16 -6.51 -1.62 15.11
C LEU A 16 -5.44 -0.53 15.26
N THR A 17 -4.51 -0.71 16.20
CA THR A 17 -3.44 0.26 16.45
C THR A 17 -2.20 -0.01 15.60
N VAL A 18 -1.36 1.00 15.36
CA VAL A 18 -0.08 0.86 14.66
C VAL A 18 0.81 -0.23 15.29
N ARG A 19 0.89 -0.26 16.63
CA ARG A 19 1.61 -1.32 17.36
C ARG A 19 1.05 -2.72 17.07
N SER A 20 -0.27 -2.83 16.93
CA SER A 20 -0.91 -4.11 16.60
C SER A 20 -0.58 -4.54 15.18
N VAL A 21 -0.57 -3.62 14.21
CA VAL A 21 -0.14 -3.89 12.83
C VAL A 21 1.30 -4.37 12.79
N ASN A 22 2.22 -3.66 13.45
CA ASN A 22 3.63 -4.08 13.53
C ASN A 22 3.79 -5.48 14.12
N ARG A 23 3.05 -5.79 15.21
CA ARG A 23 3.08 -7.12 15.82
C ARG A 23 2.51 -8.20 14.90
N ILE A 24 1.45 -7.91 14.16
CA ILE A 24 0.85 -8.85 13.19
C ILE A 24 1.86 -9.14 12.08
N VAL A 25 2.45 -8.10 11.49
CA VAL A 25 3.46 -8.26 10.41
C VAL A 25 4.68 -9.04 10.91
N LYS A 26 5.21 -8.69 12.09
CA LYS A 26 6.33 -9.42 12.71
C LYS A 26 6.01 -10.89 12.96
N LYS A 27 4.79 -11.21 13.36
CA LYS A 27 4.35 -12.61 13.55
C LYS A 27 4.43 -13.39 12.23
N PHE A 28 4.00 -12.80 11.13
CA PHE A 28 4.10 -13.44 9.81
C PHE A 28 5.53 -13.55 9.32
N ALA A 29 6.34 -12.50 9.52
CA ALA A 29 7.78 -12.53 9.20
C ALA A 29 8.47 -13.72 9.86
N GLN A 30 8.28 -13.89 11.18
CA GLN A 30 8.82 -15.03 11.93
C GLN A 30 8.28 -16.38 11.45
N LYS A 31 6.98 -16.47 11.15
CA LYS A 31 6.35 -17.71 10.69
C LYS A 31 6.92 -18.19 9.36
N GLU A 32 7.20 -17.27 8.45
CA GLU A 32 7.74 -17.58 7.13
C GLU A 32 9.28 -17.59 7.10
N GLY A 33 9.94 -17.39 8.24
CA GLY A 33 11.41 -17.36 8.33
C GLY A 33 12.06 -16.18 7.60
N MET A 34 11.32 -15.10 7.34
CA MET A 34 11.77 -13.91 6.63
C MET A 34 11.81 -12.69 7.55
N ASP A 35 12.62 -11.69 7.22
CA ASP A 35 12.60 -10.40 7.92
C ASP A 35 11.93 -9.33 7.06
N PHE A 36 10.68 -8.99 7.39
CA PHE A 36 9.97 -7.89 6.75
C PHE A 36 9.11 -7.11 7.73
N THR A 37 9.00 -5.82 7.46
CA THR A 37 8.21 -4.85 8.24
C THR A 37 7.18 -4.18 7.36
N PRO A 38 6.21 -3.41 7.91
CA PRO A 38 5.31 -2.60 7.08
C PRO A 38 6.05 -1.65 6.12
N HIS A 39 7.21 -1.13 6.53
CA HIS A 39 8.05 -0.29 5.66
C HIS A 39 8.69 -1.10 4.52
N THR A 40 9.19 -2.31 4.81
CA THR A 40 9.71 -3.23 3.79
C THR A 40 8.63 -3.55 2.76
N LEU A 41 7.42 -3.88 3.21
CA LEU A 41 6.28 -4.18 2.33
C LEU A 41 5.90 -2.97 1.45
N ARG A 42 5.89 -1.75 2.02
CA ARG A 42 5.66 -0.52 1.25
C ARG A 42 6.74 -0.32 0.19
N HIS A 43 7.99 -0.55 0.53
CA HIS A 43 9.10 -0.39 -0.40
C HIS A 43 9.05 -1.43 -1.51
N SER A 44 8.83 -2.71 -1.18
CA SER A 44 8.64 -3.77 -2.17
C SER A 44 7.49 -3.47 -3.13
N PHE A 45 6.38 -2.91 -2.62
CA PHE A 45 5.28 -2.46 -3.48
C PHE A 45 5.72 -1.32 -4.42
N ALA A 46 6.44 -0.31 -3.92
CA ALA A 46 6.95 0.79 -4.74
C ALA A 46 7.89 0.31 -5.85
N THR A 47 8.85 -0.54 -5.48
CA THR A 47 9.83 -1.13 -6.41
C THR A 47 9.13 -1.99 -7.44
N HIS A 48 8.18 -2.84 -7.03
CA HIS A 48 7.41 -3.67 -7.95
C HIS A 48 6.64 -2.82 -8.97
N LEU A 49 6.00 -1.73 -8.56
CA LEU A 49 5.33 -0.83 -9.49
C LEU A 49 6.35 -0.26 -10.49
N LEU A 50 7.48 0.26 -10.00
CA LEU A 50 8.52 0.87 -10.82
C LEU A 50 9.11 -0.11 -11.85
N GLU A 51 9.43 -1.33 -11.43
CA GLU A 51 9.96 -2.39 -12.29
C GLU A 51 8.98 -2.80 -13.40
N ASN A 52 7.68 -2.60 -13.20
CA ASN A 52 6.63 -2.88 -14.20
C ASN A 52 6.25 -1.65 -15.02
N GLY A 53 7.10 -0.61 -15.02
CA GLY A 53 6.94 0.57 -15.86
C GLY A 53 5.91 1.58 -15.33
N ALA A 54 5.52 1.48 -14.06
CA ALA A 54 4.73 2.53 -13.43
C ALA A 54 5.51 3.85 -13.38
N ASP A 55 4.84 4.95 -13.70
CA ASP A 55 5.40 6.29 -13.55
C ASP A 55 5.72 6.57 -12.06
N LEU A 56 6.95 6.99 -11.79
CA LEU A 56 7.43 7.34 -10.45
C LEU A 56 6.54 8.40 -9.76
N LEU A 57 5.97 9.33 -10.54
CA LEU A 57 5.04 10.34 -10.01
C LEU A 57 3.75 9.70 -9.49
N LEU A 58 3.21 8.74 -10.24
CA LEU A 58 2.02 7.99 -9.87
C LEU A 58 2.26 7.09 -8.65
N ILE A 59 3.43 6.46 -8.56
CA ILE A 59 3.83 5.65 -7.39
C ILE A 59 3.83 6.52 -6.12
N LYS A 60 4.36 7.74 -6.21
CA LYS A 60 4.40 8.68 -5.08
C LYS A 60 3.00 9.11 -4.63
N GLU A 61 2.08 9.34 -5.58
CA GLU A 61 0.67 9.62 -5.26
C GLU A 61 0.00 8.44 -4.57
N ILE A 62 0.17 7.22 -5.10
CA ILE A 62 -0.40 5.98 -4.52
C ILE A 62 0.14 5.71 -3.10
N LEU A 63 1.41 6.03 -2.85
CA LEU A 63 2.06 5.81 -1.56
C LEU A 63 1.76 6.91 -0.53
N GLY A 64 1.25 8.06 -0.97
CA GLY A 64 0.97 9.24 -0.14
C GLY A 64 2.24 10.01 0.22
N HIS A 65 2.29 11.29 -0.13
CA HIS A 65 3.41 12.18 0.19
C HIS A 65 3.51 12.51 1.68
N ALA A 66 4.66 12.25 2.29
CA ALA A 66 5.06 12.84 3.59
C ALA A 66 5.93 14.11 3.44
N SER A 67 6.24 14.58 2.22
CA SER A 67 6.86 15.89 2.02
C SER A 67 6.78 16.31 0.55
N LEU A 68 6.28 17.52 0.31
CA LEU A 68 6.07 18.12 -1.00
C LEU A 68 6.82 19.45 -1.02
N SER A 69 8.07 19.42 -1.47
CA SER A 69 8.82 20.60 -1.92
C SER A 69 9.68 20.12 -3.08
N THR A 70 9.51 20.52 -4.32
CA THR A 70 9.32 21.88 -4.83
C THR A 70 8.60 21.83 -6.19
N THR A 71 7.81 22.88 -6.46
CA THR A 71 7.15 23.20 -7.75
C THR A 71 6.11 22.19 -8.25
N GLN A 72 4.86 22.42 -7.82
CA GLN A 72 3.67 21.89 -8.45
C GLN A 72 3.58 22.36 -9.90
N LYS A 73 3.98 21.48 -10.82
CA LYS A 73 3.71 21.64 -12.25
C LYS A 73 3.29 20.31 -12.86
N TYR A 74 2.28 19.62 -12.30
CA TYR A 74 1.74 18.41 -12.93
C TYR A 74 0.21 18.35 -12.76
N THR A 75 -0.46 18.49 -13.91
CA THR A 75 -1.76 19.14 -14.03
C THR A 75 -2.92 18.18 -14.22
N HIS A 76 -2.75 16.85 -14.36
CA HIS A 76 -3.89 15.91 -14.37
C HIS A 76 -3.39 14.46 -14.27
N VAL A 77 -3.30 13.93 -13.06
CA VAL A 77 -3.23 12.48 -12.86
C VAL A 77 -4.61 12.01 -12.45
N THR A 78 -5.25 11.17 -13.29
CA THR A 78 -6.63 10.70 -13.04
C THR A 78 -6.61 9.41 -12.23
N ALA A 79 -7.67 9.17 -11.43
CA ALA A 79 -7.83 7.92 -10.69
C ALA A 79 -7.82 6.67 -11.59
N GLU A 80 -8.18 6.83 -12.85
CA GLU A 80 -8.12 5.78 -13.87
C GLU A 80 -6.69 5.40 -14.25
N ALA A 81 -5.78 6.38 -14.35
CA ALA A 81 -4.36 6.13 -14.59
C ALA A 81 -3.73 5.37 -13.42
N MET A 82 -4.05 5.78 -12.17
CA MET A 82 -3.65 5.05 -10.95
C MET A 82 -4.12 3.59 -10.97
N LYS A 83 -5.39 3.38 -11.30
CA LYS A 83 -5.99 2.05 -11.36
C LYS A 83 -5.40 1.19 -12.49
N LYS A 84 -5.12 1.77 -13.65
CA LYS A 84 -4.50 1.07 -14.78
C LYS A 84 -3.10 0.57 -14.44
N VAL A 85 -2.27 1.42 -13.84
CA VAL A 85 -0.91 1.05 -13.46
C VAL A 85 -0.89 0.02 -12.34
N TYR A 86 -1.73 0.19 -11.31
CA TYR A 86 -1.93 -0.84 -10.29
C TYR A 86 -2.34 -2.17 -10.94
N ASN A 87 -3.32 -2.15 -11.86
CA ASN A 87 -3.77 -3.35 -12.54
C ASN A 87 -2.75 -3.93 -13.53
N GLN A 88 -1.79 -3.16 -14.04
CA GLN A 88 -0.75 -3.71 -14.90
C GLN A 88 0.37 -4.37 -14.08
N ALA A 89 0.72 -3.74 -12.96
CA ALA A 89 1.84 -4.18 -12.14
C ALA A 89 1.45 -5.20 -11.06
N HIS A 90 0.19 -5.27 -10.62
CA HIS A 90 -0.19 -6.15 -9.52
C HIS A 90 -0.24 -7.64 -9.96
N PRO A 91 0.44 -8.59 -9.29
CA PRO A 91 0.55 -9.99 -9.73
C PRO A 91 -0.78 -10.74 -9.91
N ARG A 92 -1.88 -10.23 -9.33
CA ARG A 92 -3.20 -10.88 -9.35
C ARG A 92 -4.30 -10.05 -10.01
N SER A 93 -3.97 -8.93 -10.64
CA SER A 93 -4.96 -8.06 -11.31
C SER A 93 -5.62 -8.67 -12.55
N GLY A 94 -4.96 -9.65 -13.19
CA GLY A 94 -5.44 -10.33 -14.40
C GLY A 94 -6.35 -11.52 -14.16
N VAL A 95 -6.61 -11.92 -12.90
CA VAL A 95 -7.48 -13.07 -12.61
C VAL A 95 -8.94 -12.64 -12.79
N LYS A 96 -9.46 -12.79 -14.02
CA LYS A 96 -10.90 -12.86 -14.25
C LYS A 96 -11.45 -13.98 -13.36
N LYS A 97 -12.47 -13.66 -12.56
CA LYS A 97 -13.33 -14.67 -11.93
C LYS A 97 -13.96 -15.55 -12.99
#